data_AF-A0A4R8DHV9-F1
#
_entry.id   AF-A0A4R8DHV9-F1
#
_cell.length_a   1.000
_cell.length_b   1.000
_cell.length_c   1.000
_cell.angle_alpha   90.00
_cell.angle_beta   90.00
_cell.angle_gamma   90.00
#
_symmetry.space_group_name_H-M   'P 1'
#
loop_
_entity.id
_entity.type
_entity.pdbx_description
1 polymer ?
#
loop_
_entity_poly.entity_id
_entity_poly.type
_entity_poly.pdbx_seq_one_letter_code
_entity_poly.pdbx_strand_id
1 'polypeptide(L)'
;MNHRWGLWVCLFALPACHKSGTWVDGQIDPSVRAAIRQLNTTVIRDISTKDTAGLRTLFSDTLWNRVGSNFAGQVERNEVAFDPAKYKEKNQFYIVYTGAKTHADVHRGKGSEHDYTLNFQPMTEETSVTLGYFTGPSESFALTTSFGKYGKDWKLNILEIGLLKIMNGDAIDWYHRAQRDFDSGYLADAANDLLIGEQLLRPAGDLLHYQKEKELSELDQRLSSAITTAYPFPMTDSLVRTKPSIFRISLYRTPEGYYPFLLYKTQLPMGDTIALSRECDAVCAQLGRMFKGLPDGKRFLYFRAYSRIPGDTSEALAYKEFRRDGRPPFVHGDPPDATAIAKP
;
A
#
# COMPACT_ATOMS: atom_id res chain seq x y z
N MET A 1 14.32 79.61 32.70
CA MET A 1 14.82 78.81 31.57
C MET A 1 14.63 77.34 31.92
N ASN A 2 13.55 76.71 31.45
CA ASN A 2 13.22 75.32 31.75
C ASN A 2 13.54 74.45 30.53
N HIS A 3 14.63 73.70 30.59
CA HIS A 3 14.96 72.70 29.58
C HIS A 3 14.22 71.38 29.85
N ARG A 4 13.23 71.09 29.01
CA ARG A 4 12.57 69.78 28.93
C ARG A 4 13.48 68.83 28.12
N TRP A 5 13.98 67.80 28.78
CA TRP A 5 14.65 66.67 28.12
C TRP A 5 13.58 65.73 27.56
N GLY A 6 13.46 65.67 26.23
CA GLY A 6 12.64 64.70 25.54
C GLY A 6 13.35 63.36 25.47
N LEU A 7 12.85 62.36 26.19
CA LEU A 7 13.32 60.98 26.13
C LEU A 7 12.77 60.32 24.86
N TRP A 8 13.60 60.20 23.82
CA TRP A 8 13.28 59.44 22.62
C TRP A 8 13.56 57.95 22.87
N VAL A 9 12.52 57.16 23.08
CA VAL A 9 12.60 55.70 23.09
C VAL A 9 12.62 55.22 21.64
N CYS A 10 13.81 54.93 21.10
CA CYS A 10 13.95 54.21 19.85
C CYS A 10 13.53 52.75 20.07
N LEU A 11 12.29 52.43 19.72
CA LEU A 11 11.80 51.05 19.65
C LEU A 11 12.49 50.38 18.44
N PHE A 12 13.61 49.69 18.70
CA PHE A 12 14.27 48.86 17.69
C PHE A 12 13.35 47.67 17.36
N ALA A 13 12.53 47.82 16.32
CA ALA A 13 11.88 46.69 15.67
C ALA A 13 12.99 45.85 15.02
N LEU A 14 13.46 44.83 15.74
CA LEU A 14 14.34 43.83 15.15
C LEU A 14 13.61 43.22 13.96
N PRO A 15 14.15 43.30 12.73
CA PRO A 15 13.51 42.68 11.58
C PRO A 15 13.35 41.20 11.89
N ALA A 16 12.10 40.71 11.87
CA ALA A 16 11.78 39.31 12.07
C ALA A 16 12.49 38.52 10.98
N CYS A 17 13.62 37.90 11.33
CA CYS A 17 14.33 37.01 10.45
C CYS A 17 13.45 35.78 10.26
N HIS A 18 12.73 35.72 9.13
CA HIS A 18 11.96 34.54 8.75
C HIS A 18 12.94 33.40 8.46
N LYS A 19 13.12 32.52 9.45
CA LYS A 19 13.99 31.35 9.31
C LYS A 19 13.28 30.31 8.46
N SER A 20 13.88 29.97 7.32
CA SER A 20 13.55 28.73 6.63
C SER A 20 13.92 27.54 7.52
N GLY A 21 13.13 26.47 7.50
CA GLY A 21 13.38 25.31 8.34
C GLY A 21 12.39 24.17 8.14
N THR A 22 12.71 23.02 8.71
CA THR A 22 11.82 21.86 8.83
C THR A 22 11.79 21.44 10.29
N TRP A 23 10.59 21.35 10.85
CA TRP A 23 10.33 20.95 12.22
C TRP A 23 9.49 19.68 12.21
N VAL A 24 9.80 18.77 13.13
CA VAL A 24 9.15 17.45 13.18
C VAL A 24 8.53 17.22 14.54
N ASP A 25 7.30 16.69 14.55
CA ASP A 25 6.57 16.27 15.73
C ASP A 25 6.54 17.34 16.85
N GLY A 26 7.22 17.10 17.97
CA GLY A 26 7.28 17.99 19.13
C GLY A 26 8.04 19.30 18.91
N GLN A 27 8.78 19.43 17.81
CA GLN A 27 9.50 20.66 17.45
C GLN A 27 8.60 21.69 16.77
N ILE A 28 7.40 21.28 16.33
CA ILE A 28 6.44 22.15 15.66
C ILE A 28 5.79 23.08 16.70
N ASP A 29 5.63 24.35 16.32
CA ASP A 29 4.92 25.32 17.15
C ASP A 29 3.55 24.77 17.60
N PRO A 30 3.21 24.79 18.90
CA PRO A 30 1.98 24.20 19.40
C PRO A 30 0.71 24.74 18.74
N SER A 31 0.68 26.02 18.34
CA SER A 31 -0.48 26.63 17.69
C SER A 31 -0.67 26.12 16.26
N VAL A 32 0.43 26.00 15.50
CA VAL A 32 0.42 25.39 14.15
C VAL A 32 -0.03 23.94 14.25
N ARG A 33 0.54 23.18 15.19
CA ARG A 33 0.17 21.77 15.42
C ARG A 33 -1.31 21.61 15.76
N ALA A 34 -1.85 22.47 16.62
CA ALA A 34 -3.27 22.44 16.98
C ALA A 34 -4.18 22.73 15.78
N ALA A 35 -3.85 23.75 14.98
CA ALA A 35 -4.61 24.10 13.78
C ALA A 35 -4.64 22.95 12.76
N ILE A 36 -3.48 22.36 12.46
CA ILE A 36 -3.39 21.23 11.51
C ILE A 36 -4.09 20.00 12.05
N ARG A 37 -4.01 19.70 13.35
CA ARG A 37 -4.73 18.59 13.96
C ARG A 37 -6.25 18.73 13.80
N GLN A 38 -6.78 19.94 13.96
CA GLN A 38 -8.21 20.18 13.76
C GLN A 38 -8.61 19.89 12.31
N LEU A 39 -7.83 20.35 11.33
CA LEU A 39 -8.09 20.09 9.91
C LEU A 39 -7.98 18.60 9.57
N ASN A 40 -6.96 17.90 10.07
CA ASN A 40 -6.83 16.46 9.91
C ASN A 40 -8.00 15.70 10.54
N THR A 41 -8.50 16.14 11.69
CA THR A 41 -9.69 15.53 12.33
C THR A 41 -10.90 15.63 11.41
N THR A 42 -11.08 16.77 10.74
CA THR A 42 -12.12 16.95 9.71
C THR A 42 -11.90 16.01 8.52
N VAL A 43 -10.67 15.93 7.98
CA VAL A 43 -10.33 15.00 6.89
C VAL A 43 -10.65 13.55 7.25
N ILE A 44 -10.24 13.10 8.43
CA ILE A 44 -10.45 11.73 8.92
C ILE A 44 -11.94 11.44 9.04
N ARG A 45 -12.70 12.35 9.66
CA ARG A 45 -14.16 12.22 9.78
C ARG A 45 -14.79 12.09 8.40
N ASP A 46 -14.50 13.03 7.50
CA ASP A 46 -15.18 13.12 6.21
C ASP A 46 -14.82 11.94 5.29
N ILE A 47 -13.58 11.43 5.33
CA ILE A 47 -13.21 10.18 4.64
C ILE A 47 -14.00 9.00 5.21
N SER A 48 -14.10 8.90 6.54
CA SER A 48 -14.75 7.78 7.22
C SER A 48 -16.26 7.77 6.99
N THR A 49 -16.88 8.93 6.84
CA THR A 49 -18.31 9.08 6.52
C THR A 49 -18.59 9.23 5.03
N LYS A 50 -17.55 9.13 4.17
CA LYS A 50 -17.63 9.38 2.73
C LYS A 50 -18.26 10.75 2.38
N ASP A 51 -18.08 11.76 3.24
CA ASP A 51 -18.56 13.13 3.03
C ASP A 51 -17.64 13.91 2.08
N THR A 52 -17.87 13.71 0.78
CA THR A 52 -17.08 14.34 -0.27
C THR A 52 -17.28 15.86 -0.35
N ALA A 53 -18.43 16.38 0.11
CA ALA A 53 -18.70 17.81 0.18
C ALA A 53 -17.90 18.45 1.32
N GLY A 54 -17.86 17.82 2.49
CA GLY A 54 -17.03 18.20 3.63
C GLY A 54 -15.55 18.28 3.25
N LEU A 55 -15.00 17.23 2.65
CA LEU A 55 -13.61 17.20 2.17
C LEU A 55 -13.31 18.35 1.20
N ARG A 56 -14.22 18.60 0.26
CA ARG A 56 -14.06 19.66 -0.75
C ARG A 56 -13.89 21.04 -0.11
N THR A 57 -14.49 21.32 1.04
CA THR A 57 -14.32 22.62 1.72
C THR A 57 -12.89 22.89 2.18
N LEU A 58 -12.11 21.82 2.37
CA LEU A 58 -10.71 21.88 2.79
C LEU A 58 -9.74 22.02 1.62
N PHE A 59 -10.14 21.64 0.42
CA PHE A 59 -9.24 21.56 -0.73
C PHE A 59 -8.71 22.94 -1.13
N SER A 60 -7.45 22.97 -1.56
CA SER A 60 -6.97 24.06 -2.40
C SER A 60 -7.50 23.90 -3.83
N ASP A 61 -7.51 25.01 -4.57
CA ASP A 61 -7.86 24.99 -5.99
C ASP A 61 -6.95 24.03 -6.77
N THR A 62 -5.67 23.94 -6.39
CA THR A 62 -4.73 23.04 -7.05
C THR A 62 -5.08 21.57 -6.82
N LEU A 63 -5.40 21.16 -5.59
CA LEU A 63 -5.82 19.79 -5.34
C LEU A 63 -7.13 19.47 -6.07
N TRP A 64 -8.10 20.39 -6.03
CA TRP A 64 -9.37 20.22 -6.72
C TRP A 64 -9.19 20.05 -8.24
N ASN A 65 -8.34 20.87 -8.86
CA ASN A 65 -8.03 20.76 -10.29
C ASN A 65 -7.35 19.43 -10.64
N ARG A 66 -6.60 18.82 -9.70
CA ARG A 66 -5.94 17.53 -9.88
C ARG A 66 -6.91 16.35 -9.79
N VAL A 67 -7.77 16.31 -8.77
CA VAL A 67 -8.70 15.19 -8.55
C VAL A 67 -9.97 15.30 -9.39
N GLY A 68 -10.36 16.52 -9.73
CA GLY A 68 -11.49 16.84 -10.60
C GLY A 68 -12.85 16.41 -10.03
N SER A 69 -13.86 16.47 -10.90
CA SER A 69 -15.24 16.10 -10.58
C SER A 69 -15.44 14.62 -10.23
N ASN A 70 -14.49 13.75 -10.62
CA ASN A 70 -14.58 12.31 -10.38
C ASN A 70 -14.21 11.90 -8.94
N PHE A 71 -13.73 12.84 -8.11
CA PHE A 71 -13.32 12.57 -6.73
C PHE A 71 -14.40 11.84 -5.92
N ALA A 72 -15.66 12.29 -6.02
CA ALA A 72 -16.74 11.67 -5.25
C ALA A 72 -16.93 10.19 -5.61
N GLY A 73 -16.92 9.85 -6.90
CA GLY A 73 -17.00 8.47 -7.34
C GLY A 73 -15.80 7.62 -6.93
N GLN A 74 -14.60 8.21 -6.78
CA GLN A 74 -13.43 7.49 -6.26
C GLN A 74 -13.58 7.15 -4.77
N VAL A 75 -14.09 8.09 -3.96
CA VAL A 75 -14.37 7.87 -2.53
C VAL A 75 -15.50 6.84 -2.34
N GLU A 76 -16.55 6.92 -3.14
CA GLU A 76 -17.69 6.00 -3.06
C GLU A 76 -17.30 4.55 -3.38
N ARG A 77 -16.51 4.34 -4.45
CA ARG A 77 -16.01 3.04 -4.88
C ARG A 77 -14.98 2.43 -3.93
N ASN A 78 -14.43 3.22 -3.00
CA ASN A 78 -13.54 2.66 -1.99
C ASN A 78 -14.34 1.79 -1.02
N GLU A 79 -14.08 0.49 -1.03
CA GLU A 79 -14.74 -0.49 -0.16
C GLU A 79 -14.17 -0.50 1.26
N VAL A 80 -13.04 0.18 1.50
CA VAL A 80 -12.41 0.24 2.82
C VAL A 80 -13.23 1.12 3.74
N ALA A 81 -13.73 0.52 4.82
CA ALA A 81 -14.34 1.26 5.92
C ALA A 81 -13.25 1.80 6.85
N PHE A 82 -13.06 3.12 6.85
CA PHE A 82 -12.16 3.80 7.76
C PHE A 82 -12.85 4.08 9.10
N ASP A 83 -12.25 3.64 10.20
CA ASP A 83 -12.72 3.90 11.55
C ASP A 83 -11.85 5.00 12.19
N PRO A 84 -12.38 6.20 12.47
CA PRO A 84 -11.65 7.29 13.11
C PRO A 84 -10.99 6.88 14.43
N ALA A 85 -11.60 5.96 15.20
CA ALA A 85 -11.06 5.49 16.47
C ALA A 85 -9.79 4.62 16.30
N LYS A 86 -9.57 4.08 15.09
CA LYS A 86 -8.39 3.28 14.73
C LYS A 86 -7.33 4.08 13.98
N TYR A 87 -7.55 5.37 13.80
CA TYR A 87 -6.54 6.27 13.23
C TYR A 87 -5.44 6.55 14.25
N LYS A 88 -4.19 6.55 13.77
CA LYS A 88 -3.01 6.95 14.54
C LYS A 88 -2.15 7.88 13.71
N GLU A 89 -1.81 9.03 14.27
CA GLU A 89 -0.79 9.92 13.71
C GLU A 89 0.59 9.26 13.89
N LYS A 90 1.36 9.13 12.80
CA LYS A 90 2.71 8.56 12.83
C LYS A 90 3.75 9.66 12.96
N ASN A 91 3.71 10.63 12.05
CA ASN A 91 4.60 11.79 12.08
C ASN A 91 3.92 13.03 11.50
N GLN A 92 4.32 14.19 12.01
CA GLN A 92 3.96 15.48 11.44
C GLN A 92 5.21 16.29 11.13
N PHE A 93 5.18 16.99 10.00
CA PHE A 93 6.22 17.87 9.52
C PHE A 93 5.63 19.26 9.33
N TYR A 94 6.39 20.28 9.71
CA TYR A 94 6.09 21.67 9.41
C TYR A 94 7.31 22.29 8.76
N ILE A 95 7.09 22.99 7.65
CA ILE A 95 8.14 23.39 6.73
C ILE A 95 7.87 24.83 6.35
N VAL A 96 8.91 25.66 6.51
CA VAL A 96 8.88 27.07 6.13
C VAL A 96 10.01 27.31 5.14
N TYR A 97 9.69 27.88 3.99
CA TYR A 97 10.67 28.27 2.98
C TYR A 97 10.44 29.69 2.49
N THR A 98 11.51 30.48 2.47
CA THR A 98 11.50 31.89 2.05
C THR A 98 11.87 32.09 0.57
N GLY A 99 11.61 31.10 -0.29
CA GLY A 99 11.94 31.15 -1.72
C GLY A 99 11.22 30.08 -2.53
N ALA A 100 11.23 30.24 -3.86
CA ALA A 100 10.61 29.28 -4.77
C ALA A 100 11.36 27.93 -4.72
N LYS A 101 10.79 26.96 -4.00
CA LYS A 101 11.24 25.57 -4.06
C LYS A 101 10.35 24.79 -5.00
N THR A 102 10.98 24.12 -5.96
CA THR A 102 10.32 23.09 -6.78
C THR A 102 10.17 21.77 -6.03
N HIS A 103 10.81 21.62 -4.87
CA HIS A 103 10.91 20.34 -4.17
C HIS A 103 11.26 20.43 -2.69
N ALA A 104 10.75 19.49 -1.89
CA ALA A 104 11.12 19.27 -0.50
C ALA A 104 11.24 17.76 -0.22
N ASP A 105 12.39 17.37 0.34
CA ASP A 105 12.61 16.05 0.89
C ASP A 105 12.60 16.13 2.40
N VAL A 106 11.82 15.25 3.03
CA VAL A 106 11.76 15.15 4.48
C VAL A 106 12.00 13.72 4.88
N HIS A 107 13.12 13.51 5.57
CA HIS A 107 13.52 12.18 6.02
C HIS A 107 12.96 11.90 7.40
N ARG A 108 12.40 10.71 7.58
CA ARG A 108 12.10 10.18 8.90
C ARG A 108 12.92 8.94 9.16
N GLY A 109 13.69 9.01 10.24
CA GLY A 109 14.61 7.95 10.58
C GLY A 109 15.85 8.42 11.29
N LYS A 110 16.57 7.48 11.90
CA LYS A 110 17.94 7.68 12.43
C LYS A 110 18.83 6.49 12.05
N GLY A 111 18.67 5.99 10.82
CA GLY A 111 19.37 4.81 10.32
C GLY A 111 18.66 3.49 10.64
N SER A 112 17.33 3.50 10.80
CA SER A 112 16.57 2.24 10.84
C SER A 112 16.33 1.75 9.42
N GLU A 113 16.20 0.43 9.24
CA GLU A 113 15.87 -0.14 7.92
C GLU A 113 14.46 0.24 7.45
N HIS A 114 13.58 0.64 8.38
CA HIS A 114 12.21 1.13 8.10
C HIS A 114 12.16 2.65 7.88
N ASP A 115 13.30 3.30 7.73
CA ASP A 115 13.38 4.72 7.42
C ASP A 115 12.74 5.01 6.05
N TYR A 116 12.13 6.18 5.93
CA TYR A 116 11.47 6.61 4.71
C TYR A 116 11.72 8.09 4.42
N THR A 117 11.58 8.44 3.15
CA THR A 117 11.64 9.82 2.68
C THR A 117 10.27 10.23 2.17
N LEU A 118 9.80 11.40 2.61
CA LEU A 118 8.68 12.09 1.99
C LEU A 118 9.20 13.08 0.96
N ASN A 119 8.73 12.93 -0.27
CA ASN A 119 9.15 13.69 -1.43
C ASN A 119 7.93 14.43 -1.99
N PHE A 120 7.96 15.76 -2.00
CA PHE A 120 6.83 16.53 -2.53
C PHE A 120 7.21 17.96 -2.89
N GLN A 121 6.36 18.61 -3.69
CA GLN A 121 6.49 20.02 -4.00
C GLN A 121 5.64 20.86 -3.03
N PRO A 122 6.24 21.73 -2.19
CA PRO A 122 5.47 22.67 -1.38
C PRO A 122 4.84 23.74 -2.28
N MET A 123 3.54 24.00 -2.09
CA MET A 123 2.79 24.97 -2.92
C MET A 123 2.73 26.36 -2.29
N THR A 124 3.16 26.49 -1.03
CA THR A 124 3.11 27.71 -0.22
C THR A 124 4.37 27.79 0.64
N GLU A 125 4.71 29.00 1.10
CA GLU A 125 5.88 29.25 1.97
C GLU A 125 5.83 28.44 3.26
N GLU A 126 4.65 28.34 3.88
CA GLU A 126 4.40 27.49 5.04
C GLU A 126 3.58 26.27 4.59
N THR A 127 4.10 25.07 4.84
CA THR A 127 3.44 23.79 4.53
C THR A 127 3.53 22.86 5.74
N SER A 128 2.46 22.12 6.04
CA SER A 128 2.48 21.02 7.00
C SER A 128 2.09 19.72 6.33
N VAL A 129 2.86 18.66 6.57
CA VAL A 129 2.58 17.31 6.09
C VAL A 129 2.33 16.40 7.27
N THR A 130 1.26 15.62 7.24
CA THR A 130 0.94 14.61 8.25
C THR A 130 0.91 13.25 7.59
N LEU A 131 1.64 12.30 8.18
CA LEU A 131 1.51 10.89 7.89
C LEU A 131 0.82 10.25 9.10
N GLY A 132 -0.35 9.68 8.89
CA GLY A 132 -1.01 8.78 9.84
C GLY A 132 -1.45 7.50 9.17
N TYR A 133 -2.15 6.64 9.90
CA TYR A 133 -2.68 5.41 9.35
C TYR A 133 -3.92 4.91 10.09
N PHE A 134 -4.78 4.20 9.38
CA PHE A 134 -5.89 3.44 9.92
C PHE A 134 -5.47 1.99 10.11
N THR A 135 -5.77 1.40 11.27
CA THR A 135 -5.49 -0.02 11.54
C THR A 135 -6.75 -0.87 11.30
N GLY A 136 -6.68 -1.82 10.38
CA GLY A 136 -7.69 -2.86 10.16
C GLY A 136 -7.26 -4.22 10.72
N PRO A 137 -8.09 -5.27 10.53
CA PRO A 137 -7.79 -6.62 11.02
C PRO A 137 -6.53 -7.25 10.39
N SER A 138 -6.41 -7.16 9.08
CA SER A 138 -5.28 -7.72 8.31
C SER A 138 -4.44 -6.64 7.63
N GLU A 139 -4.95 -5.42 7.49
CA GLU A 139 -4.32 -4.37 6.70
C GLU A 139 -4.30 -3.05 7.46
N SER A 140 -3.30 -2.22 7.19
CA SER A 140 -3.29 -0.83 7.62
C SER A 140 -3.09 0.07 6.42
N PHE A 141 -3.82 1.17 6.38
CA PHE A 141 -3.78 2.14 5.29
C PHE A 141 -3.15 3.43 5.78
N ALA A 142 -2.11 3.91 5.10
CA ALA A 142 -1.55 5.23 5.33
C ALA A 142 -2.55 6.30 4.86
N LEU A 143 -2.62 7.40 5.60
CA LEU A 143 -3.24 8.65 5.20
C LEU A 143 -2.17 9.73 5.24
N THR A 144 -1.83 10.25 4.07
CA THR A 144 -0.87 11.35 3.94
C THR A 144 -1.61 12.61 3.51
N THR A 145 -1.55 13.64 4.34
CA THR A 145 -2.13 14.95 4.06
C THR A 145 -1.04 16.01 3.99
N SER A 146 -1.17 16.96 3.06
CA SER A 146 -0.35 18.18 3.05
C SER A 146 -1.27 19.39 3.04
N PHE A 147 -1.10 20.29 4.01
CA PHE A 147 -1.77 21.58 4.05
C PHE A 147 -0.78 22.69 3.72
N GLY A 148 -1.15 23.57 2.80
CA GLY A 148 -0.45 24.82 2.54
C GLY A 148 -1.18 26.01 3.17
N LYS A 149 -0.42 27.00 3.63
CA LYS A 149 -0.97 28.24 4.19
C LYS A 149 -1.16 29.29 3.11
N TYR A 150 -2.41 29.65 2.85
CA TYR A 150 -2.85 30.66 1.88
C TYR A 150 -3.32 31.90 2.65
N GLY A 151 -2.40 32.85 2.86
CA GLY A 151 -2.65 33.99 3.71
C GLY A 151 -2.87 33.57 5.17
N LYS A 152 -4.12 33.63 5.63
CA LYS A 152 -4.49 33.27 7.01
C LYS A 152 -5.00 31.82 7.14
N ASP A 153 -5.39 31.23 6.01
CA ASP A 153 -6.10 29.96 5.99
C ASP A 153 -5.17 28.82 5.58
N TRP A 154 -5.45 27.64 6.11
CA TRP A 154 -4.79 26.41 5.69
C TRP A 154 -5.71 25.64 4.74
N LYS A 155 -5.16 25.19 3.61
CA LYS A 155 -5.88 24.40 2.60
C LYS A 155 -5.14 23.12 2.26
N LEU A 156 -5.89 22.05 2.04
CA LEU A 156 -5.40 20.73 1.71
C LEU A 156 -4.90 20.71 0.26
N ASN A 157 -3.60 20.49 0.09
CA ASN A 157 -2.90 20.41 -1.18
C ASN A 157 -2.67 18.97 -1.65
N ILE A 158 -2.54 18.04 -0.71
CA ILE A 158 -2.29 16.62 -0.98
C ILE A 158 -3.19 15.80 -0.07
N LEU A 159 -3.83 14.79 -0.65
CA LEU A 159 -4.55 13.74 0.05
C LEU A 159 -4.24 12.42 -0.65
N GLU A 160 -3.43 11.57 -0.01
CA GLU A 160 -3.12 10.23 -0.52
C GLU A 160 -3.49 9.18 0.53
N ILE A 161 -4.09 8.08 0.07
CA ILE A 161 -4.40 6.91 0.87
C ILE A 161 -3.84 5.69 0.16
N GLY A 162 -3.03 4.90 0.85
CA GLY A 162 -2.43 3.70 0.28
C GLY A 162 -2.14 2.64 1.33
N LEU A 163 -1.85 1.43 0.88
CA LEU A 163 -1.64 0.29 1.75
C LEU A 163 -0.27 0.40 2.44
N LEU A 164 -0.25 0.46 3.77
CA LEU A 164 0.95 0.66 4.58
C LEU A 164 1.47 -0.65 5.17
N LYS A 165 0.56 -1.53 5.61
CA LYS A 165 0.92 -2.82 6.19
C LYS A 165 -0.06 -3.89 5.77
N ILE A 166 0.45 -5.11 5.62
CA ILE A 166 -0.31 -6.35 5.54
C ILE A 166 0.18 -7.26 6.66
N MET A 167 -0.74 -7.84 7.42
CA MET A 167 -0.49 -8.74 8.56
C MET A 167 0.54 -8.16 9.55
N ASN A 168 0.42 -6.86 9.84
CA ASN A 168 1.31 -6.05 10.68
C ASN A 168 2.74 -5.83 10.16
N GLY A 169 3.11 -6.40 9.00
CA GLY A 169 4.39 -6.15 8.33
C GLY A 169 4.29 -5.04 7.30
N ASP A 170 5.30 -4.17 7.23
CA ASP A 170 5.49 -3.21 6.14
C ASP A 170 6.39 -3.78 5.02
N ALA A 171 6.68 -2.99 3.98
CA ALA A 171 7.46 -3.45 2.83
C ALA A 171 8.81 -4.08 3.20
N ILE A 172 9.47 -3.56 4.26
CA ILE A 172 10.78 -4.02 4.70
C ILE A 172 10.67 -5.36 5.42
N ASP A 173 9.64 -5.53 6.26
CA ASP A 173 9.35 -6.81 6.91
C ASP A 173 9.13 -7.93 5.89
N TRP A 174 8.39 -7.63 4.82
CA TRP A 174 8.10 -8.58 3.74
C TRP A 174 9.32 -8.87 2.86
N TYR A 175 10.13 -7.86 2.54
CA TYR A 175 11.43 -8.05 1.90
C TYR A 175 12.32 -9.02 2.67
N HIS A 176 12.45 -8.84 3.99
CA HIS A 176 13.28 -9.72 4.82
C HIS A 176 12.75 -11.15 4.90
N ARG A 177 11.43 -11.36 4.84
CA ARG A 177 10.85 -12.70 4.74
C ARG A 177 11.16 -13.33 3.40
N ALA A 178 10.93 -12.60 2.30
CA ALA A 178 11.22 -13.06 0.95
C ALA A 178 12.70 -13.45 0.79
N GLN A 179 13.62 -12.64 1.33
CA GLN A 179 15.05 -12.92 1.31
C GLN A 179 15.39 -14.23 2.06
N ARG A 180 14.84 -14.44 3.27
CA ARG A 180 15.05 -15.68 4.05
C ARG A 180 14.51 -16.91 3.34
N ASP A 181 13.34 -16.80 2.73
CA ASP A 181 12.72 -17.91 2.00
C ASP A 181 13.50 -18.22 0.71
N PHE A 182 13.97 -17.19 0.01
CA PHE A 182 14.84 -17.34 -1.15
C PHE A 182 16.14 -18.05 -0.80
N ASP A 183 16.82 -17.63 0.28
CA ASP A 183 18.08 -18.24 0.74
C ASP A 183 17.86 -19.69 1.20
N SER A 184 16.66 -20.02 1.66
CA SER A 184 16.26 -21.38 2.04
C SER A 184 15.79 -22.23 0.85
N GLY A 185 15.68 -21.66 -0.35
CA GLY A 185 15.17 -22.30 -1.56
C GLY A 185 13.65 -22.49 -1.59
N TYR A 186 12.90 -21.82 -0.72
CA TYR A 186 11.43 -21.78 -0.72
C TYR A 186 10.93 -20.74 -1.74
N LEU A 187 11.25 -20.97 -3.02
CA LEU A 187 11.09 -19.97 -4.08
C LEU A 187 9.64 -19.47 -4.25
N ALA A 188 8.64 -20.33 -4.11
CA ALA A 188 7.23 -19.94 -4.23
C ALA A 188 6.76 -19.04 -3.08
N ASP A 189 7.25 -19.29 -1.86
CA ASP A 189 6.95 -18.45 -0.71
C ASP A 189 7.67 -17.10 -0.81
N ALA A 190 8.95 -17.11 -1.21
CA ALA A 190 9.70 -15.89 -1.46
C ALA A 190 9.00 -14.97 -2.48
N ALA A 191 8.43 -15.53 -3.54
CA ALA A 191 7.74 -14.76 -4.58
C ALA A 191 6.46 -14.11 -4.08
N ASN A 192 5.69 -14.85 -3.29
CA ASN A 192 4.48 -14.36 -2.67
C ASN A 192 4.77 -13.24 -1.67
N ASP A 193 5.79 -13.41 -0.83
CA ASP A 193 6.18 -12.39 0.15
C ASP A 193 6.72 -11.13 -0.53
N LEU A 194 7.48 -11.29 -1.62
CA LEU A 194 7.97 -10.17 -2.40
C LEU A 194 6.84 -9.40 -3.08
N LEU A 195 5.87 -10.10 -3.66
CA LEU A 195 4.67 -9.49 -4.25
C LEU A 195 3.91 -8.62 -3.23
N ILE A 196 3.86 -9.04 -1.95
CA ILE A 196 3.31 -8.20 -0.88
C ILE A 196 4.22 -7.00 -0.60
N GLY A 197 5.53 -7.23 -0.48
CA GLY A 197 6.51 -6.17 -0.25
C GLY A 197 6.42 -5.05 -1.30
N GLU A 198 6.33 -5.40 -2.57
CA GLU A 198 6.18 -4.47 -3.70
C GLU A 198 4.93 -3.59 -3.58
N GLN A 199 3.79 -4.19 -3.24
CA GLN A 199 2.54 -3.44 -3.04
C GLN A 199 2.62 -2.42 -1.91
N LEU A 200 3.50 -2.65 -0.93
CA LEU A 200 3.68 -1.81 0.24
C LEU A 200 4.80 -0.79 0.10
N LEU A 201 5.60 -0.82 -0.98
CA LEU A 201 6.75 0.07 -1.16
C LEU A 201 6.38 1.55 -1.28
N ARG A 202 5.16 1.84 -1.76
CA ARG A 202 4.70 3.21 -2.05
C ARG A 202 3.34 3.48 -1.41
N PRO A 203 3.24 3.48 -0.06
CA PRO A 203 1.98 3.61 0.66
C PRO A 203 1.33 4.99 0.53
N ALA A 204 2.01 5.97 -0.06
CA ALA A 204 1.48 7.28 -0.41
C ALA A 204 1.83 7.67 -1.86
N GLY A 205 1.85 6.67 -2.76
CA GLY A 205 2.30 6.87 -4.14
C GLY A 205 3.76 7.34 -4.19
N ASP A 206 4.04 8.28 -5.09
CA ASP A 206 5.38 8.85 -5.26
C ASP A 206 5.77 9.84 -4.14
N LEU A 207 4.93 10.01 -3.12
CA LEU A 207 5.26 10.90 -2.00
C LEU A 207 6.08 10.20 -0.93
N LEU A 208 5.93 8.88 -0.75
CA LEU A 208 6.61 8.14 0.31
C LEU A 208 7.43 7.03 -0.32
N HIS A 209 8.73 7.07 -0.07
CA HIS A 209 9.68 6.07 -0.55
C HIS A 209 10.40 5.41 0.62
N TYR A 210 10.36 4.08 0.65
CA TYR A 210 11.27 3.29 1.45
C TYR A 210 12.65 3.23 0.80
N GLN A 211 13.71 3.22 1.62
CA GLN A 211 15.08 3.20 1.11
C GLN A 211 15.45 1.88 0.40
N LYS A 212 14.73 0.78 0.70
CA LYS A 212 14.98 -0.57 0.18
C LYS A 212 14.33 -0.89 -1.16
N GLU A 213 13.73 0.10 -1.84
CA GLU A 213 13.07 -0.12 -3.14
C GLU A 213 14.03 -0.75 -4.17
N LYS A 214 15.30 -0.34 -4.18
CA LYS A 214 16.31 -0.89 -5.07
C LYS A 214 16.64 -2.35 -4.73
N GLU A 215 16.96 -2.65 -3.47
CA GLU A 215 17.29 -4.02 -3.04
C GLU A 215 16.13 -4.99 -3.23
N LEU A 216 14.89 -4.51 -3.08
CA LEU A 216 13.70 -5.31 -3.34
C LEU A 216 13.63 -5.68 -4.84
N SER A 217 13.83 -4.71 -5.73
CA SER A 217 13.86 -4.96 -7.18
C SER A 217 15.00 -5.90 -7.60
N GLU A 218 16.17 -5.79 -6.98
CA GLU A 218 17.30 -6.70 -7.24
C GLU A 218 17.00 -8.14 -6.77
N LEU A 219 16.32 -8.30 -5.63
CA LEU A 219 15.86 -9.61 -5.17
C LEU A 219 14.82 -10.20 -6.11
N ASP A 220 13.87 -9.39 -6.61
CA ASP A 220 12.85 -9.83 -7.57
C ASP A 220 13.47 -10.41 -8.85
N GLN A 221 14.43 -9.70 -9.45
CA GLN A 221 15.11 -10.17 -10.66
C GLN A 221 15.84 -11.52 -10.45
N ARG A 222 16.53 -11.66 -9.30
CA ARG A 222 17.23 -12.90 -8.94
C ARG A 222 16.24 -14.03 -8.70
N LEU A 223 15.15 -13.76 -7.99
CA LEU A 223 14.11 -14.72 -7.67
C LEU A 223 13.39 -15.20 -8.93
N SER A 224 12.98 -14.29 -9.80
CA SER A 224 12.33 -14.59 -11.08
C SER A 224 13.19 -15.48 -11.97
N SER A 225 14.50 -15.23 -12.02
CA SER A 225 15.46 -16.09 -12.73
C SER A 225 15.53 -17.50 -12.12
N ALA A 226 15.57 -17.60 -10.78
CA ALA A 226 15.60 -18.88 -10.09
C ALA A 226 14.30 -19.67 -10.28
N ILE A 227 13.14 -19.01 -10.21
CA ILE A 227 11.82 -19.61 -10.45
C ILE A 227 11.72 -20.13 -11.88
N THR A 228 12.11 -19.35 -12.87
CA THR A 228 12.05 -19.77 -14.29
C THR A 228 12.90 -21.01 -14.54
N THR A 229 14.04 -21.11 -13.85
CA THR A 229 14.94 -22.27 -13.95
C THR A 229 14.39 -23.49 -13.20
N ALA A 230 13.82 -23.30 -12.00
CA ALA A 230 13.34 -24.39 -11.15
C ALA A 230 11.95 -24.92 -11.55
N TYR A 231 11.08 -24.04 -12.05
CA TYR A 231 9.66 -24.31 -12.31
C TYR A 231 9.30 -23.88 -13.73
N PRO A 232 9.34 -24.79 -14.71
CA PRO A 232 8.96 -24.48 -16.09
C PRO A 232 7.44 -24.36 -16.20
N PHE A 233 6.89 -23.20 -15.87
CA PHE A 233 5.47 -22.93 -16.04
C PHE A 233 5.11 -22.72 -17.54
N PRO A 234 3.96 -23.24 -18.01
CA PRO A 234 3.07 -24.15 -17.29
C PRO A 234 3.67 -25.56 -17.16
N MET A 235 3.56 -26.15 -15.96
CA MET A 235 4.07 -27.49 -15.65
C MET A 235 2.93 -28.49 -15.51
N THR A 236 3.09 -29.69 -16.05
CA THR A 236 2.09 -30.77 -15.92
C THR A 236 2.38 -31.65 -14.71
N ASP A 237 1.40 -31.84 -13.84
CA ASP A 237 1.49 -32.83 -12.77
C ASP A 237 1.20 -34.23 -13.35
N SER A 238 2.26 -34.96 -13.67
CA SER A 238 2.17 -36.30 -14.26
C SER A 238 1.79 -37.39 -13.24
N LEU A 239 1.80 -37.07 -11.94
CA LEU A 239 1.44 -38.00 -10.87
C LEU A 239 -0.06 -38.02 -10.61
N VAL A 240 -0.77 -36.97 -11.01
CA VAL A 240 -2.24 -36.91 -10.98
C VAL A 240 -2.81 -37.47 -12.28
N ARG A 241 -3.77 -38.40 -12.17
CA ARG A 241 -4.33 -39.16 -13.30
C ARG A 241 -4.82 -38.29 -14.47
N THR A 242 -5.45 -37.16 -14.17
CA THR A 242 -6.03 -36.22 -15.12
C THR A 242 -5.01 -35.26 -15.75
N LYS A 243 -3.74 -35.32 -15.29
CA LYS A 243 -2.61 -34.52 -15.77
C LYS A 243 -2.92 -33.02 -15.81
N PRO A 244 -3.33 -32.42 -14.68
CA PRO A 244 -3.56 -30.98 -14.61
C PRO A 244 -2.25 -30.24 -14.86
N SER A 245 -2.36 -29.05 -15.45
CA SER A 245 -1.22 -28.20 -15.75
C SER A 245 -1.25 -26.95 -14.88
N ILE A 246 -0.36 -26.89 -13.88
CA ILE A 246 -0.18 -25.73 -13.02
C ILE A 246 0.52 -24.66 -13.86
N PHE A 247 -0.05 -23.48 -13.94
CA PHE A 247 0.51 -22.40 -14.74
C PHE A 247 0.86 -21.16 -13.91
N ARG A 248 0.40 -21.09 -12.65
CA ARG A 248 0.73 -19.97 -11.75
C ARG A 248 0.54 -20.34 -10.29
N ILE A 249 1.41 -19.81 -9.45
CA ILE A 249 1.22 -19.69 -8.01
C ILE A 249 1.17 -18.19 -7.70
N SER A 250 0.18 -17.76 -6.94
CA SER A 250 0.03 -16.37 -6.52
C SER A 250 -0.50 -16.30 -5.09
N LEU A 251 -1.02 -15.14 -4.70
CA LEU A 251 -1.73 -14.94 -3.44
C LEU A 251 -3.24 -14.84 -3.64
N TYR A 252 -3.97 -15.32 -2.65
CA TYR A 252 -5.41 -15.11 -2.46
C TYR A 252 -5.60 -14.23 -1.23
N ARG A 253 -6.27 -13.09 -1.40
CA ARG A 253 -6.57 -12.14 -0.32
C ARG A 253 -7.87 -12.53 0.36
N THR A 254 -7.88 -12.49 1.69
CA THR A 254 -9.04 -12.75 2.54
C THR A 254 -9.07 -11.74 3.69
N PRO A 255 -10.20 -11.61 4.41
CA PRO A 255 -10.24 -10.80 5.64
C PRO A 255 -9.22 -11.23 6.69
N GLU A 256 -8.82 -12.50 6.72
CA GLU A 256 -7.83 -13.04 7.66
C GLU A 256 -6.37 -12.93 7.18
N GLY A 257 -6.13 -12.48 5.95
CA GLY A 257 -4.79 -12.31 5.39
C GLY A 257 -4.61 -12.86 3.98
N TYR A 258 -3.36 -13.12 3.62
CA TYR A 258 -2.93 -13.54 2.29
C TYR A 258 -2.42 -14.97 2.35
N TYR A 259 -2.88 -15.80 1.42
CA TYR A 259 -2.59 -17.22 1.39
C TYR A 259 -2.18 -17.67 -0.01
N PRO A 260 -1.35 -18.72 -0.15
CA PRO A 260 -0.98 -19.21 -1.47
C PRO A 260 -2.21 -19.67 -2.28
N PHE A 261 -2.20 -19.33 -3.56
CA PHE A 261 -3.25 -19.59 -4.53
C PHE A 261 -2.66 -20.31 -5.73
N LEU A 262 -3.08 -21.55 -5.94
CA LEU A 262 -2.62 -22.37 -7.05
C LEU A 262 -3.62 -22.30 -8.20
N LEU A 263 -3.15 -21.90 -9.38
CA LEU A 263 -3.96 -21.82 -10.59
C LEU A 263 -3.50 -22.90 -11.56
N TYR A 264 -4.43 -23.74 -12.01
CA TYR A 264 -4.12 -24.85 -12.90
C TYR A 264 -5.21 -25.07 -13.94
N LYS A 265 -4.79 -25.53 -15.12
CA LYS A 265 -5.67 -26.01 -16.19
C LYS A 265 -5.99 -27.48 -15.94
N THR A 266 -7.26 -27.86 -16.09
CA THR A 266 -7.73 -29.24 -16.04
C THR A 266 -8.35 -29.67 -17.36
N GLN A 267 -8.44 -30.98 -17.58
CA GLN A 267 -9.15 -31.59 -18.71
C GLN A 267 -10.58 -32.02 -18.32
N LEU A 268 -10.93 -31.93 -17.03
CA LEU A 268 -12.24 -32.30 -16.54
C LEU A 268 -13.31 -31.25 -16.93
N PRO A 269 -14.56 -31.67 -17.20
CA PRO A 269 -15.67 -30.74 -17.40
C PRO A 269 -15.90 -29.87 -16.15
N MET A 270 -16.08 -28.56 -16.32
CA MET A 270 -16.30 -27.61 -15.21
C MET A 270 -17.57 -27.89 -14.40
N GLY A 271 -18.54 -28.61 -14.98
CA GLY A 271 -19.74 -29.06 -14.29
C GLY A 271 -19.54 -30.25 -13.34
N ASP A 272 -18.47 -31.03 -13.51
CA ASP A 272 -18.19 -32.21 -12.66
C ASP A 272 -17.42 -31.80 -11.40
N THR A 273 -18.13 -31.17 -10.48
CA THR A 273 -17.55 -30.64 -9.23
C THR A 273 -16.96 -31.73 -8.33
N ILE A 274 -17.46 -32.98 -8.41
CA ILE A 274 -16.95 -34.11 -7.63
C ILE A 274 -15.59 -34.55 -8.18
N ALA A 275 -15.46 -34.72 -9.50
CA ALA A 275 -14.19 -35.07 -10.11
C ALA A 275 -13.14 -33.97 -9.91
N LEU A 276 -13.53 -32.70 -10.05
CA LEU A 276 -12.64 -31.55 -9.83
C LEU A 276 -12.15 -31.47 -8.39
N SER A 277 -13.02 -31.70 -7.40
CA SER A 277 -12.61 -31.74 -5.99
C SER A 277 -11.56 -32.83 -5.74
N ARG A 278 -11.78 -34.03 -6.31
CA ARG A 278 -10.82 -35.15 -6.19
C ARG A 278 -9.49 -34.85 -6.88
N GLU A 279 -9.53 -34.17 -8.03
CA GLU A 279 -8.32 -33.70 -8.70
C GLU A 279 -7.57 -32.67 -7.85
N CYS A 280 -8.28 -31.68 -7.29
CA CYS A 280 -7.71 -30.68 -6.40
C CYS A 280 -7.02 -31.32 -5.18
N ASP A 281 -7.65 -32.30 -4.53
CA ASP A 281 -7.06 -33.05 -3.42
C ASP A 281 -5.78 -33.79 -3.85
N ALA A 282 -5.80 -34.40 -5.04
CA ALA A 282 -4.65 -35.11 -5.59
C ALA A 282 -3.48 -34.17 -5.91
N VAL A 283 -3.75 -33.01 -6.51
CA VAL A 283 -2.76 -31.94 -6.76
C VAL A 283 -2.20 -31.44 -5.43
N CYS A 284 -3.06 -31.16 -4.44
CA CYS A 284 -2.64 -30.70 -3.12
C CYS A 284 -1.65 -31.69 -2.46
N ALA A 285 -1.90 -33.01 -2.60
CA ALA A 285 -1.01 -34.04 -2.09
C ALA A 285 0.36 -34.09 -2.77
N GLN A 286 0.50 -33.58 -4.00
CA GLN A 286 1.78 -33.52 -4.71
C GLN A 286 2.57 -32.22 -4.47
N LEU A 287 1.96 -31.17 -3.91
CA LEU A 287 2.60 -29.85 -3.78
C LEU A 287 3.96 -29.88 -3.09
N GLY A 288 4.13 -30.65 -2.01
CA GLY A 288 5.40 -30.78 -1.28
C GLY A 288 6.55 -31.36 -2.09
N ARG A 289 6.23 -32.09 -3.15
CA ARG A 289 7.22 -32.65 -4.08
C ARG A 289 7.56 -31.66 -5.19
N MET A 290 6.58 -30.85 -5.60
CA MET A 290 6.72 -29.91 -6.72
C MET A 290 7.34 -28.58 -6.27
N PHE A 291 6.96 -28.10 -5.09
CA PHE A 291 7.34 -26.80 -4.55
C PHE A 291 7.83 -26.96 -3.12
N LYS A 292 9.12 -26.73 -2.91
CA LYS A 292 9.73 -26.77 -1.59
C LYS A 292 9.00 -25.76 -0.69
N GLY A 293 8.53 -26.21 0.48
CA GLY A 293 7.86 -25.37 1.48
C GLY A 293 6.33 -25.35 1.40
N LEU A 294 5.72 -25.77 0.29
CA LEU A 294 4.26 -25.89 0.17
C LEU A 294 3.85 -27.36 0.28
N PRO A 295 2.86 -27.77 1.10
CA PRO A 295 1.89 -26.94 1.81
C PRO A 295 2.29 -26.58 3.26
N ASP A 296 3.55 -26.82 3.64
CA ASP A 296 3.98 -26.82 5.04
C ASP A 296 3.79 -25.47 5.73
N GLY A 297 3.27 -25.49 6.96
CA GLY A 297 3.03 -24.29 7.76
C GLY A 297 1.92 -23.35 7.25
N LYS A 298 1.25 -23.66 6.13
CA LYS A 298 0.18 -22.81 5.58
C LYS A 298 -1.17 -23.18 6.19
N ARG A 299 -1.81 -22.21 6.84
CA ARG A 299 -3.16 -22.38 7.43
C ARG A 299 -4.21 -22.68 6.37
N PHE A 300 -4.16 -21.98 5.24
CA PHE A 300 -5.04 -22.18 4.10
C PHE A 300 -4.24 -22.26 2.80
N LEU A 301 -4.81 -23.00 1.85
CA LEU A 301 -4.37 -23.06 0.47
C LEU A 301 -5.61 -22.98 -0.40
N TYR A 302 -5.53 -22.11 -1.40
CA TYR A 302 -6.59 -21.89 -2.36
C TYR A 302 -6.18 -22.49 -3.69
N PHE A 303 -7.17 -22.98 -4.42
CA PHE A 303 -6.97 -23.56 -5.73
C PHE A 303 -8.03 -23.03 -6.68
N ARG A 304 -7.65 -22.80 -7.94
CA ARG A 304 -8.61 -22.52 -9.01
C ARG A 304 -8.29 -23.37 -10.23
N ALA A 305 -9.23 -24.25 -10.56
CA ALA A 305 -9.20 -25.05 -11.77
C ALA A 305 -9.79 -24.23 -12.91
N TYR A 306 -9.12 -24.23 -14.06
CA TYR A 306 -9.58 -23.59 -15.30
C TYR A 306 -9.75 -24.64 -16.41
N SER A 307 -10.74 -24.45 -17.28
CA SER A 307 -10.85 -25.25 -18.51
C SER A 307 -9.72 -24.97 -19.52
N ARG A 308 -9.15 -23.76 -19.47
CA ARG A 308 -8.03 -23.29 -20.31
C ARG A 308 -7.19 -22.26 -19.54
N ILE A 309 -5.90 -22.16 -19.84
CA ILE A 309 -5.05 -21.13 -19.23
C ILE A 309 -5.57 -19.76 -19.69
N PRO A 310 -5.85 -18.81 -18.77
CA PRO A 310 -6.23 -17.45 -19.13
C PRO A 310 -5.18 -16.80 -20.06
N GLY A 311 -5.65 -16.10 -21.10
CA GLY A 311 -4.83 -15.34 -22.05
C GLY A 311 -5.69 -14.29 -22.77
N ASP A 312 -5.15 -13.62 -23.79
CA ASP A 312 -5.73 -12.43 -24.44
C ASP A 312 -7.02 -12.65 -25.27
N THR A 313 -7.65 -13.81 -25.18
CA THR A 313 -8.90 -14.08 -25.93
C THR A 313 -10.13 -13.71 -25.10
N SER A 314 -11.10 -13.04 -25.72
CA SER A 314 -12.35 -12.55 -25.11
C SER A 314 -13.37 -13.64 -24.73
N GLU A 315 -13.02 -14.91 -24.87
CA GLU A 315 -13.90 -16.03 -24.53
C GLU A 315 -14.07 -16.17 -23.01
N ALA A 316 -15.30 -16.45 -22.56
CA ALA A 316 -15.62 -16.62 -21.16
C ALA A 316 -14.80 -17.75 -20.51
N LEU A 317 -14.06 -17.42 -19.45
CA LEU A 317 -13.28 -18.37 -18.68
C LEU A 317 -14.19 -19.07 -17.66
N ALA A 318 -14.35 -20.38 -17.80
CA ALA A 318 -15.00 -21.20 -16.79
C ALA A 318 -13.96 -21.68 -15.77
N TYR A 319 -14.24 -21.46 -14.48
CA TYR A 319 -13.35 -21.86 -13.39
C TYR A 319 -14.12 -22.38 -12.17
N LYS A 320 -13.42 -23.10 -11.31
CA LYS A 320 -13.92 -23.54 -10.00
C LYS A 320 -12.86 -23.35 -8.93
N GLU A 321 -13.26 -22.77 -7.79
CA GLU A 321 -12.40 -22.52 -6.65
C GLU A 321 -12.60 -23.54 -5.53
N PHE A 322 -11.50 -23.86 -4.85
CA PHE A 322 -11.46 -24.80 -3.74
C PHE A 322 -10.60 -24.25 -2.60
N ARG A 323 -10.97 -24.63 -1.37
CA ARG A 323 -10.16 -24.42 -0.16
C ARG A 323 -9.82 -25.77 0.43
N ARG A 324 -8.56 -25.95 0.85
CA ARG A 324 -8.06 -27.23 1.38
C ARG A 324 -8.89 -27.80 2.55
N ASP A 325 -9.47 -26.94 3.39
CA ASP A 325 -10.27 -27.39 4.54
C ASP A 325 -11.73 -27.76 4.18
N GLY A 326 -12.05 -27.83 2.88
CA GLY A 326 -13.36 -28.26 2.37
C GLY A 326 -14.47 -27.23 2.51
N ARG A 327 -14.21 -26.05 3.08
CA ARG A 327 -15.20 -24.96 3.11
C ARG A 327 -15.20 -24.20 1.79
N PRO A 328 -16.32 -23.55 1.42
CA PRO A 328 -16.34 -22.71 0.24
C PRO A 328 -15.27 -21.60 0.33
N PRO A 329 -14.68 -21.18 -0.81
CA PRO A 329 -13.86 -19.98 -0.86
C PRO A 329 -14.69 -18.78 -0.38
N PHE A 330 -14.02 -17.73 0.10
CA PHE A 330 -14.72 -16.51 0.45
C PHE A 330 -15.32 -15.91 -0.82
N VAL A 331 -16.64 -15.74 -0.83
CA VAL A 331 -17.33 -15.08 -1.95
C VAL A 331 -17.06 -13.59 -1.81
N HIS A 332 -15.97 -13.12 -2.42
CA HIS A 332 -15.79 -11.71 -2.70
C HIS A 332 -16.12 -11.46 -4.17
N GLY A 333 -16.56 -10.24 -4.50
CA GLY A 333 -16.72 -9.81 -5.89
C GLY A 333 -15.48 -10.17 -6.70
N ASP A 334 -15.63 -10.38 -8.00
CA ASP A 334 -14.64 -10.96 -8.89
C ASP A 334 -13.19 -10.64 -8.50
N PRO A 335 -12.28 -11.63 -8.50
CA PRO A 335 -10.87 -11.38 -8.18
C PRO A 335 -10.38 -10.16 -8.98
N PRO A 336 -9.54 -9.28 -8.39
CA PRO A 336 -8.95 -8.19 -9.14
C PRO A 336 -8.32 -8.76 -10.42
N ASP A 337 -8.65 -8.12 -11.54
CA ASP A 337 -8.41 -8.59 -12.89
C ASP A 337 -7.01 -9.22 -13.03
N ALA A 338 -6.96 -10.45 -13.54
CA ALA A 338 -5.74 -11.26 -13.63
C ALA A 338 -4.65 -10.61 -14.51
N THR A 339 -5.01 -9.57 -15.26
CA THR A 339 -4.13 -8.74 -16.10
C THR A 339 -3.20 -7.82 -15.31
N ALA A 340 -3.49 -7.51 -14.03
CA ALA A 340 -2.69 -6.57 -13.24
C ALA A 340 -1.32 -7.10 -12.77
N ILE A 341 -1.03 -8.40 -12.96
CA ILE A 341 0.20 -9.04 -12.46
C ILE A 341 0.77 -10.00 -13.53
N ALA A 342 0.69 -9.58 -14.80
CA ALA A 342 1.47 -10.18 -15.87
C ALA A 342 2.54 -9.17 -16.28
N LYS A 343 3.69 -9.22 -15.61
CA LYS A 343 4.95 -8.93 -16.30
C LYS A 343 5.72 -10.26 -16.39
N PRO A 344 6.34 -10.52 -17.56
CA PRO A 344 6.99 -11.79 -17.87
C PRO A 344 8.12 -12.12 -16.90
#